data_AF-A0A258G5Q9-F1
#
_entry.id   AF-A0A258G5Q9-F1
#
_cell.length_a   1.000
_cell.length_b   1.000
_cell.length_c   1.000
_cell.angle_alpha   90.00
_cell.angle_beta   90.00
_cell.angle_gamma   90.00
#
_symmetry.space_group_name_H-M   'P 1'
#
loop_
_entity.id
_entity.type
_entity.pdbx_description
1 polymer ?
#
loop_
_entity_poly.entity_id
_entity_poly.type
_entity_poly.pdbx_seq_one_letter_code
_entity_poly.pdbx_strand_id
1 'polypeptide(L)'
;MASKSIMYRLTGVAPPGPIPERPVWQHWEALHRLFPTWRFLGSILWTWSRPHSGFDALRQMRMNRSVVRGMVLLDQLDTQMLDDLIALARTNAERQGYLARTILIAYVSIPFSVGALVAQVAPLATQQVLLSYASAWGGGLAGAGVAVVARLILDAQARQFVAFLEMARIERGEPA
;
A
#
# COMPACT_ATOMS: atom_id res chain seq x y z
N MET A 1 -7.87 22.71 -28.78
CA MET A 1 -8.69 21.55 -29.21
C MET A 1 -7.93 20.49 -30.05
N ALA A 2 -6.64 20.65 -30.37
CA ALA A 2 -5.94 19.71 -31.29
C ALA A 2 -5.17 18.55 -30.62
N SER A 3 -5.03 18.51 -29.29
CA SER A 3 -4.15 17.52 -28.62
C SER A 3 -4.80 16.16 -28.35
N LYS A 4 -6.14 16.04 -28.43
CA LYS A 4 -6.86 14.79 -28.10
C LYS A 4 -6.88 13.78 -29.25
N SER A 5 -6.70 14.20 -30.51
CA SER A 5 -6.82 13.29 -31.65
C SER A 5 -5.61 12.38 -31.85
N ILE A 6 -4.43 12.75 -31.33
CA ILE A 6 -3.20 11.97 -31.52
C ILE A 6 -3.19 10.71 -30.63
N MET A 7 -3.80 10.79 -29.44
CA MET A 7 -3.88 9.66 -28.51
C MET A 7 -4.88 8.58 -28.97
N TYR A 8 -5.85 8.95 -29.81
CA TYR A 8 -6.89 8.05 -30.34
C TYR A 8 -6.34 6.97 -31.30
N ARG A 9 -5.21 7.26 -31.96
CA ARG A 9 -4.65 6.37 -32.99
C ARG A 9 -3.85 5.20 -32.41
N LEU A 10 -3.55 5.20 -31.10
CA LEU A 10 -2.63 4.24 -30.47
C LEU A 10 -3.34 3.12 -29.68
N THR A 11 -4.60 3.29 -29.29
CA THR A 11 -5.24 2.35 -28.34
C THR A 11 -6.51 1.68 -28.86
N GLY A 12 -7.14 2.15 -29.95
CA GLY A 12 -8.36 1.52 -30.50
C GLY A 12 -9.57 1.55 -29.55
N VAL A 13 -9.45 2.19 -28.39
CA VAL A 13 -10.50 2.31 -27.39
C VAL A 13 -11.16 3.68 -27.58
N ALA A 14 -12.43 3.68 -27.97
CA ALA A 14 -13.24 4.90 -27.99
C ALA A 14 -13.19 5.56 -26.60
N PRO A 15 -13.11 6.90 -26.49
CA PRO A 15 -13.16 7.56 -25.20
C PRO A 15 -14.45 7.11 -24.51
N PRO A 16 -14.40 6.68 -23.24
CA PRO A 16 -15.63 6.44 -22.52
C PRO A 16 -16.48 7.71 -22.65
N GLY A 17 -17.74 7.56 -23.02
CA GLY A 17 -18.73 8.63 -22.90
C GLY A 17 -18.65 9.25 -21.50
N PRO A 18 -19.25 10.43 -21.26
CA PRO A 18 -19.11 11.15 -19.99
C PRO A 18 -19.25 10.18 -18.82
N ILE A 19 -18.13 9.88 -18.15
CA ILE A 19 -18.10 8.93 -17.04
C ILE A 19 -18.97 9.62 -15.99
N PRO A 20 -20.13 9.06 -15.60
CA PRO A 20 -20.91 9.65 -14.53
C PRO A 20 -19.96 9.77 -13.34
N GLU A 21 -19.72 11.00 -12.87
CA GLU A 21 -18.87 11.27 -11.72
C GLU A 21 -19.48 10.54 -10.53
N ARG A 22 -19.05 9.29 -10.31
CA ARG A 22 -19.57 8.50 -9.20
C ARG A 22 -19.12 9.23 -7.93
N PRO A 23 -20.05 9.65 -7.05
CA PRO A 23 -19.71 10.39 -5.83
C PRO A 23 -18.77 9.59 -4.92
N VAL A 24 -18.61 8.29 -5.14
CA VAL A 24 -17.61 7.41 -4.53
C VAL A 24 -16.22 8.03 -4.50
N TRP A 25 -15.74 8.64 -5.60
CA TRP A 25 -14.39 9.23 -5.64
C TRP A 25 -14.23 10.48 -4.77
N GLN A 26 -15.28 11.28 -4.64
CA GLN A 26 -15.29 12.46 -3.78
C GLN A 26 -15.21 12.03 -2.29
N HIS A 27 -16.00 11.03 -1.91
CA HIS A 27 -15.97 10.46 -0.56
C HIS A 27 -14.64 9.74 -0.26
N TRP A 28 -14.10 9.03 -1.25
CA TRP A 28 -12.77 8.42 -1.18
C TRP A 28 -11.69 9.47 -0.88
N GLU A 29 -11.69 10.60 -1.58
CA GLU A 29 -10.71 11.67 -1.35
C GLU A 29 -10.88 12.31 0.04
N ALA A 30 -12.13 12.57 0.46
CA ALA A 30 -12.42 13.11 1.79
C ALA A 30 -11.93 12.18 2.91
N LEU A 31 -12.14 10.87 2.77
CA LEU A 31 -11.65 9.86 3.71
C LEU A 31 -10.11 9.79 3.70
N HIS A 32 -9.50 9.78 2.51
CA HIS A 32 -8.04 9.65 2.38
C HIS A 32 -7.29 10.81 3.05
N ARG A 33 -7.84 12.03 3.04
CA ARG A 33 -7.27 13.19 3.75
C ARG A 33 -7.17 12.98 5.27
N LEU A 34 -7.98 12.10 5.86
CA LEU A 34 -7.93 11.79 7.30
C LEU A 34 -6.83 10.80 7.68
N PHE A 35 -6.26 10.10 6.69
CA PHE A 35 -5.26 9.04 6.86
C PHE A 35 -3.94 9.32 6.10
N PRO A 36 -3.20 10.39 6.45
CA PRO A 36 -1.91 10.67 5.81
C PRO A 36 -0.85 9.63 6.19
N THR A 37 -0.06 9.20 5.20
CA THR A 37 0.99 8.17 5.34
C THR A 37 2.01 8.50 6.44
N TRP A 38 2.34 9.78 6.67
CA TRP A 38 3.26 10.20 7.74
C TRP A 38 2.73 9.95 9.16
N ARG A 39 1.41 10.09 9.35
CA ARG A 39 0.76 9.80 10.63
C ARG A 39 0.69 8.30 10.89
N PHE A 40 0.60 7.51 9.81
CA PHE A 40 0.67 6.05 9.87
C PHE A 40 2.07 5.57 10.29
N LEU A 41 3.13 6.09 9.69
CA LEU A 41 4.52 5.80 10.07
C LEU A 41 4.80 6.08 11.55
N GLY A 42 4.38 7.24 12.05
CA GLY A 42 4.51 7.58 13.47
C GLY A 42 3.74 6.62 14.39
N SER A 43 2.56 6.16 13.95
CA SER A 43 1.76 5.20 14.72
C SER A 43 2.37 3.80 14.77
N ILE A 44 2.99 3.31 13.69
CA ILE A 44 3.67 2.00 13.69
C ILE A 44 4.81 2.00 14.72
N LEU A 45 5.64 3.05 14.70
CA LEU A 45 6.78 3.17 15.61
C LEU A 45 6.32 3.24 17.08
N TRP A 46 5.21 3.94 17.35
CA TRP A 46 4.64 4.05 18.70
C TRP A 46 3.91 2.76 19.15
N THR A 47 3.32 2.01 18.22
CA THR A 47 2.56 0.78 18.56
C THR A 47 3.49 -0.41 18.79
N TRP A 48 4.64 -0.46 18.10
CA TRP A 48 5.65 -1.50 18.28
C TRP A 48 6.27 -1.52 19.69
N SER A 49 6.22 -0.40 20.41
CA SER A 49 6.74 -0.31 21.79
C SER A 49 5.78 -0.85 22.86
N ARG A 50 4.64 -1.46 22.49
CA ARG A 50 3.64 -1.97 23.46
C ARG A 50 3.48 -3.49 23.38
N PRO A 51 3.47 -4.21 24.53
CA PRO A 51 3.48 -5.68 24.59
C PRO A 51 2.20 -6.38 24.08
N HIS A 52 1.15 -5.64 23.71
CA HIS A 52 -0.12 -6.18 23.19
C HIS A 52 -0.37 -5.82 21.71
N SER A 53 0.68 -5.42 20.97
CA SER A 53 0.57 -5.09 19.55
C SER A 53 0.16 -6.33 18.73
N GLY A 54 -1.05 -6.32 18.17
CA GLY A 54 -1.54 -7.37 17.25
C GLY A 54 -2.85 -8.02 17.68
N PHE A 55 -3.06 -8.25 18.98
CA PHE A 55 -4.29 -8.88 19.49
C PHE A 55 -5.47 -7.91 19.55
N ASP A 56 -5.21 -6.63 19.87
CA ASP A 56 -6.24 -5.60 20.08
C ASP A 56 -6.12 -4.43 19.07
N ALA A 57 -5.73 -4.74 17.84
CA ALA A 57 -5.46 -3.74 16.80
C ALA A 57 -6.73 -2.96 16.40
N LEU A 58 -7.88 -3.64 16.26
CA LEU A 58 -9.15 -3.01 15.90
C LEU A 58 -9.63 -2.03 16.97
N ARG A 59 -9.47 -2.35 18.26
CA ARG A 59 -9.83 -1.42 19.34
C ARG A 59 -8.90 -0.21 19.38
N GLN A 60 -7.59 -0.40 19.22
CA GLN A 60 -6.66 0.73 19.12
C GLN A 60 -6.99 1.64 17.95
N MET A 61 -7.40 1.03 16.83
CA MET A 61 -7.85 1.73 15.65
C MET A 61 -9.13 2.51 15.92
N ARG A 62 -10.12 1.93 16.60
CA ARG A 62 -11.36 2.61 17.03
C ARG A 62 -11.08 3.79 17.97
N MET A 63 -10.08 3.69 18.83
CA MET A 63 -9.68 4.78 19.74
C MET A 63 -8.95 5.93 19.03
N ASN A 64 -8.57 5.77 17.76
CA ASN A 64 -7.87 6.79 17.00
C ASN A 64 -8.84 7.91 16.58
N ARG A 65 -8.51 9.17 16.93
CA ARG A 65 -9.32 10.35 16.56
C ARG A 65 -9.59 10.47 15.06
N SER A 66 -8.68 10.04 14.19
CA SER A 66 -8.90 10.03 12.73
C SER A 66 -10.00 9.04 12.34
N VAL A 67 -9.98 7.85 12.94
CA VAL A 67 -10.97 6.79 12.69
C VAL A 67 -12.33 7.22 13.18
N VAL A 68 -12.43 7.81 14.37
CA VAL A 68 -13.69 8.37 14.89
C VAL A 68 -14.28 9.43 13.94
N ARG A 69 -13.46 10.36 13.44
CA ARG A 69 -13.90 11.35 12.45
C ARG A 69 -14.33 10.70 11.13
N GLY A 70 -13.59 9.67 10.70
CA GLY A 70 -13.94 8.88 9.53
C GLY A 70 -15.30 8.19 9.70
N MET A 71 -15.56 7.57 10.84
CA MET A 71 -16.84 6.93 11.14
C MET A 71 -18.00 7.91 11.03
N VAL A 72 -17.84 9.14 11.54
CA VAL A 72 -18.87 10.19 11.41
C VAL A 72 -19.13 10.57 9.94
N LEU A 73 -18.10 10.58 9.09
CA LEU A 73 -18.28 10.81 7.65
C LEU A 73 -18.97 9.63 6.97
N LEU A 74 -18.62 8.41 7.37
CA LEU A 74 -19.24 7.20 6.83
C LEU A 74 -20.71 7.13 7.21
N ASP A 75 -21.09 7.52 8.44
CA ASP A 75 -22.47 7.48 8.95
C ASP A 75 -23.49 8.18 8.05
N GLN A 76 -23.05 9.19 7.28
CA GLN A 76 -23.88 9.95 6.35
C GLN A 76 -24.12 9.24 5.01
N LEU A 77 -23.44 8.12 4.77
CA LEU A 77 -23.49 7.37 3.51
C LEU A 77 -24.47 6.22 3.57
N ASP A 78 -25.20 6.04 2.47
CA ASP A 78 -26.02 4.85 2.20
C ASP A 78 -25.15 3.58 2.17
N THR A 79 -25.73 2.43 2.52
CA THR A 79 -25.08 1.12 2.55
C THR A 79 -24.43 0.78 1.21
N GLN A 80 -25.12 1.04 0.09
CA GLN A 80 -24.56 0.78 -1.25
C GLN A 80 -23.29 1.58 -1.52
N MET A 81 -23.20 2.82 -1.02
CA MET A 81 -22.01 3.67 -1.17
C MET A 81 -20.85 3.15 -0.32
N LEU A 82 -21.15 2.65 0.88
CA LEU A 82 -20.16 2.02 1.76
C LEU A 82 -19.59 0.75 1.12
N ASP A 83 -20.44 -0.10 0.55
CA ASP A 83 -20.01 -1.31 -0.16
C ASP A 83 -19.14 -1.00 -1.38
N ASP A 84 -19.49 0.03 -2.16
CA ASP A 84 -18.67 0.51 -3.28
C ASP A 84 -17.29 1.00 -2.81
N LEU A 85 -17.22 1.71 -1.67
CA LEU A 85 -15.96 2.14 -1.07
C LEU A 85 -15.13 0.96 -0.53
N ILE A 86 -15.76 -0.06 0.05
CA ILE A 86 -15.10 -1.29 0.51
C ILE A 86 -14.53 -2.04 -0.69
N ALA A 87 -15.30 -2.20 -1.77
CA ALA A 87 -14.84 -2.85 -3.00
C ALA A 87 -13.62 -2.13 -3.57
N LEU A 88 -13.67 -0.80 -3.65
CA LEU A 88 -12.54 0.02 -4.10
C LEU A 88 -11.30 -0.14 -3.20
N ALA A 89 -11.50 -0.13 -1.87
CA ALA A 89 -10.43 -0.33 -0.91
C ALA A 89 -9.77 -1.70 -1.04
N ARG A 90 -10.57 -2.76 -1.21
CA ARG A 90 -10.10 -4.14 -1.40
C ARG A 90 -9.27 -4.25 -2.69
N THR A 91 -9.76 -3.73 -3.82
CA THR A 91 -9.00 -3.71 -5.08
C THR A 91 -7.67 -2.97 -4.93
N ASN A 92 -7.66 -1.83 -4.21
CA ASN A 92 -6.40 -1.13 -3.96
C ASN A 92 -5.46 -1.96 -3.07
N ALA A 93 -5.96 -2.56 -1.99
CA ALA A 93 -5.16 -3.40 -1.10
C ALA A 93 -4.55 -4.61 -1.84
N GLU A 94 -5.31 -5.27 -2.70
CA GLU A 94 -4.79 -6.36 -3.55
C GLU A 94 -3.66 -5.88 -4.47
N ARG A 95 -3.85 -4.73 -5.12
CA ARG A 95 -2.81 -4.13 -5.97
C ARG A 95 -1.56 -3.77 -5.16
N GLN A 96 -1.73 -3.22 -3.95
CA GLN A 96 -0.59 -2.91 -3.07
C GLN A 96 0.15 -4.19 -2.68
N GLY A 97 -0.57 -5.24 -2.30
CA GLY A 97 -0.02 -6.53 -1.88
C GLY A 97 0.73 -7.24 -2.99
N TYR A 98 0.20 -7.26 -4.21
CA TYR A 98 0.90 -7.82 -5.37
C TYR A 98 2.23 -7.10 -5.61
N LEU A 99 2.20 -5.76 -5.64
CA LEU A 99 3.40 -4.96 -5.85
C LEU A 99 4.42 -5.11 -4.71
N ALA A 100 3.96 -5.20 -3.46
CA ALA A 100 4.83 -5.45 -2.31
C ALA A 100 5.53 -6.80 -2.42
N ARG A 101 4.79 -7.85 -2.78
CA ARG A 101 5.35 -9.21 -3.00
C ARG A 101 6.33 -9.22 -4.17
N THR A 102 5.98 -8.60 -5.29
CA THR A 102 6.85 -8.51 -6.46
C THR A 102 8.15 -7.78 -6.14
N ILE A 103 8.08 -6.65 -5.43
CA ILE A 103 9.26 -5.89 -5.03
C ILE A 103 10.12 -6.70 -4.05
N LEU A 104 9.51 -7.38 -3.08
CA LEU A 104 10.24 -8.22 -2.14
C LEU A 104 10.99 -9.35 -2.87
N ILE A 105 10.34 -10.04 -3.82
CA ILE A 105 10.98 -11.09 -4.61
C ILE A 105 12.11 -10.51 -5.47
N ALA A 106 11.82 -9.43 -6.21
CA ALA A 106 12.74 -8.85 -7.18
C ALA A 106 13.98 -8.22 -6.53
N TYR A 107 13.83 -7.58 -5.36
CA TYR A 107 14.90 -6.80 -4.73
C TYR A 107 15.52 -7.49 -3.51
N VAL A 108 14.89 -8.52 -2.94
CA VAL A 108 15.47 -9.28 -1.82
C VAL A 108 15.87 -10.67 -2.28
N SER A 109 14.93 -11.46 -2.82
CA SER A 109 15.21 -12.86 -3.15
C SER A 109 16.23 -12.99 -4.29
N ILE A 110 16.03 -12.28 -5.41
CA ILE A 110 16.91 -12.42 -6.59
C ILE A 110 18.36 -11.98 -6.27
N PRO A 111 18.62 -10.78 -5.70
CA PRO A 111 20.00 -10.36 -5.45
C PRO A 111 20.70 -11.25 -4.42
N PHE A 112 19.97 -11.75 -3.41
CA PHE A 112 20.53 -12.65 -2.42
C PHE A 112 20.87 -14.02 -3.02
N SER A 113 20.00 -14.58 -3.87
CA SER A 113 20.30 -15.82 -4.60
C SER A 113 21.49 -15.67 -5.54
N VAL A 114 21.58 -14.56 -6.30
CA VAL A 114 22.72 -14.28 -7.17
C VAL A 114 24.01 -14.13 -6.35
N GLY A 115 23.97 -13.39 -5.24
CA GLY A 115 25.12 -13.23 -4.34
C GLY A 115 25.58 -14.56 -3.75
N ALA A 116 24.63 -15.41 -3.31
CA ALA A 116 24.94 -16.73 -2.78
C ALA A 116 25.54 -17.68 -3.83
N LEU A 117 25.08 -17.61 -5.08
CA LEU A 117 25.67 -18.37 -6.17
C LEU A 117 27.09 -17.88 -6.46
N VAL A 118 27.27 -16.58 -6.64
CA VAL A 118 28.60 -15.98 -6.87
C VAL A 118 29.58 -16.37 -5.76
N ALA A 119 29.17 -16.34 -4.49
CA ALA A 119 30.03 -16.76 -3.39
C ALA A 119 30.49 -18.23 -3.48
N GLN A 120 29.67 -19.12 -4.05
CA GLN A 120 29.97 -20.55 -4.16
C GLN A 120 30.81 -20.93 -5.38
N VAL A 121 30.59 -20.26 -6.53
CA VAL A 121 31.24 -20.62 -7.80
C VAL A 121 32.29 -19.63 -8.30
N ALA A 122 32.40 -18.44 -7.72
CA ALA A 122 33.34 -17.44 -8.23
C ALA A 122 34.81 -17.74 -7.83
N PRO A 123 35.75 -17.64 -8.78
CA PRO A 123 37.19 -17.67 -8.49
C PRO A 123 37.62 -16.55 -7.53
N LEU A 124 38.73 -16.78 -6.79
CA LEU A 124 39.24 -15.84 -5.78
C LEU A 124 39.48 -14.42 -6.31
N ALA A 125 39.95 -14.29 -7.56
CA ALA A 125 40.16 -12.99 -8.21
C ALA A 125 38.84 -12.22 -8.40
N THR A 126 37.76 -12.91 -8.75
CA THR A 126 36.42 -12.32 -8.89
C THR A 126 35.87 -11.87 -7.53
N GLN A 127 36.15 -12.62 -6.46
CA GLN A 127 35.76 -12.25 -5.09
C GLN A 127 36.47 -10.96 -4.65
N GLN A 128 37.77 -10.80 -4.94
CA GLN A 128 38.51 -9.58 -4.62
C GLN A 128 37.99 -8.34 -5.37
N VAL A 129 37.59 -8.51 -6.64
CA VAL A 129 36.94 -7.44 -7.42
C VAL A 129 35.56 -7.10 -6.84
N LEU A 130 34.76 -8.08 -6.43
CA LEU A 130 33.47 -7.82 -5.77
C LEU A 130 33.63 -7.02 -4.47
N LEU A 131 34.65 -7.36 -3.67
CA LEU A 131 34.95 -6.65 -2.44
C LEU A 131 35.40 -5.20 -2.67
N SER A 132 36.04 -4.88 -3.81
CA SER A 132 36.41 -3.49 -4.11
C SER A 132 35.20 -2.60 -4.40
N TYR A 133 34.07 -3.17 -4.81
CA TYR A 133 32.79 -2.47 -4.96
C TYR A 133 31.85 -2.62 -3.75
N ALA A 134 32.31 -3.17 -2.63
CA ALA A 134 31.45 -3.48 -1.47
C ALA A 134 30.67 -2.26 -0.96
N SER A 135 31.25 -1.06 -0.99
CA SER A 135 30.56 0.18 -0.61
C SER A 135 29.40 0.53 -1.56
N ALA A 136 29.59 0.36 -2.87
CA ALA A 136 28.59 0.63 -3.89
C ALA A 136 27.43 -0.37 -3.83
N TRP A 137 27.73 -1.67 -3.70
CA TRP A 137 26.70 -2.70 -3.52
C TRP A 137 26.00 -2.57 -2.17
N GLY A 138 26.71 -2.22 -1.09
CA GLY A 138 26.12 -1.93 0.21
C GLY A 138 25.12 -0.78 0.18
N GLY A 139 25.46 0.32 -0.50
CA GLY A 139 24.54 1.43 -0.73
C GLY A 139 23.32 1.04 -1.57
N GLY A 140 23.52 0.26 -2.63
CA GLY A 140 22.45 -0.26 -3.48
C GLY A 140 21.47 -1.17 -2.71
N LEU A 141 22.00 -2.08 -1.89
CA LEU A 141 21.22 -2.97 -1.03
C LEU A 141 20.45 -2.19 0.05
N ALA A 142 21.07 -1.18 0.67
CA ALA A 142 20.40 -0.32 1.63
C ALA A 142 19.23 0.45 0.98
N GLY A 143 19.45 1.04 -0.20
CA GLY A 143 18.40 1.73 -0.96
C GLY A 143 17.25 0.81 -1.37
N ALA A 144 17.57 -0.39 -1.86
CA ALA A 144 16.58 -1.42 -2.15
C ALA A 144 15.79 -1.85 -0.90
N GLY A 145 16.47 -2.00 0.24
CA GLY A 145 15.84 -2.28 1.53
C GLY A 145 14.84 -1.21 1.94
N VAL A 146 15.20 0.07 1.82
CA VAL A 146 14.28 1.19 2.09
C VAL A 146 13.06 1.13 1.19
N ALA A 147 13.24 0.86 -0.10
CA ALA A 147 12.13 0.74 -1.06
C ALA A 147 11.18 -0.41 -0.71
N VAL A 148 11.71 -1.58 -0.32
CA VAL A 148 10.93 -2.73 0.15
C VAL A 148 10.14 -2.37 1.40
N VAL A 149 10.79 -1.78 2.41
CA VAL A 149 10.14 -1.37 3.67
C VAL A 149 9.03 -0.36 3.41
N ALA A 150 9.29 0.68 2.61
CA ALA A 150 8.28 1.66 2.22
C ALA A 150 7.09 0.99 1.54
N ARG A 151 7.34 -0.03 0.70
CA ARG A 151 6.29 -0.77 0.01
C ARG A 151 5.43 -1.62 0.95
N LEU A 152 6.04 -2.28 1.92
CA LEU A 152 5.33 -3.05 2.95
C LEU A 152 4.47 -2.15 3.83
N ILE A 153 4.95 -0.94 4.14
CA ILE A 153 4.19 0.07 4.89
C ILE A 153 2.95 0.50 4.11
N LEU A 154 3.07 0.76 2.80
CA LEU A 154 1.92 1.11 1.96
C LEU A 154 0.90 -0.05 1.84
N ASP A 155 1.36 -1.30 1.77
CA ASP A 155 0.46 -2.47 1.81
C ASP A 155 -0.28 -2.56 3.15
N ALA A 156 0.43 -2.41 4.27
CA ALA A 156 -0.16 -2.41 5.60
C ALA A 156 -1.20 -1.30 5.76
N GLN A 157 -0.90 -0.08 5.27
CA GLN A 157 -1.83 1.05 5.29
C GLN A 157 -3.11 0.74 4.50
N ALA A 158 -2.98 0.14 3.32
CA ALA A 158 -4.14 -0.20 2.49
C ALA A 158 -5.05 -1.25 3.17
N ARG A 159 -4.47 -2.27 3.81
CA ARG A 159 -5.23 -3.28 4.57
C ARG A 159 -5.92 -2.68 5.80
N GLN A 160 -5.27 -1.76 6.49
CA GLN A 160 -5.91 -1.05 7.60
C GLN A 160 -7.09 -0.20 7.12
N PHE A 161 -6.98 0.43 5.96
CA PHE A 161 -8.09 1.20 5.40
C PHE A 161 -9.29 0.29 5.05
N VAL A 162 -9.05 -0.92 4.54
CA VAL A 162 -10.13 -1.93 4.38
C VAL A 162 -10.75 -2.29 5.72
N ALA A 163 -9.93 -2.61 6.73
CA ALA A 163 -10.42 -2.96 8.06
C ALA A 163 -11.23 -1.83 8.72
N PHE A 164 -10.91 -0.57 8.41
CA PHE A 164 -11.67 0.60 8.86
C PHE A 164 -13.09 0.59 8.28
N LEU A 165 -13.21 0.43 6.96
CA LEU A 165 -14.51 0.42 6.28
C LEU A 165 -15.34 -0.80 6.68
N GLU A 166 -14.71 -1.97 6.83
CA GLU A 166 -15.41 -3.17 7.31
C GLU A 166 -15.88 -3.02 8.76
N MET A 167 -15.09 -2.37 9.63
CA MET A 167 -15.53 -2.03 10.98
C MET A 167 -16.78 -1.13 10.95
N ALA A 168 -16.83 -0.16 10.03
CA ALA A 168 -17.99 0.70 9.87
C ALA A 168 -19.25 -0.08 9.44
N ARG A 169 -19.08 -1.05 8.53
CA ARG A 169 -20.17 -1.95 8.11
C ARG A 169 -20.67 -2.82 9.27
N ILE A 170 -19.76 -3.38 10.07
CA ILE A 170 -20.10 -4.19 11.25
C ILE A 170 -20.82 -3.35 12.32
N GLU A 171 -20.37 -2.12 12.59
CA GLU A 171 -21.03 -1.23 13.56
C GLU A 171 -22.45 -0.84 13.13
N ARG A 172 -22.79 -0.93 11.85
CA ARG A 172 -24.16 -0.75 11.31
C ARG A 172 -25.04 -1.99 11.47
N GLY A 173 -24.51 -3.11 11.94
CA GLY A 173 -25.26 -4.37 12.11
C GLY A 173 -25.36 -5.21 10.83
N GLU A 174 -24.58 -4.90 9.80
CA GLU A 174 -24.53 -5.70 8.58
C GLU A 174 -23.46 -6.81 8.70
N PRO A 175 -23.77 -8.06 8.28
CA PRO A 175 -22.79 -9.15 8.33
C PRO A 175 -21.63 -8.88 7.36
N ALA A 176 -20.41 -9.18 7.82
CA ALA A 176 -19.16 -9.05 7.05
C ALA A 176 -19.15 -9.92 5.79
#